data_AF-A0A951SD77-F1
#
_entry.id   AF-A0A951SD77-F1
#
_cell.length_a   1.000
_cell.length_b   1.000
_cell.length_c   1.000
_cell.angle_alpha   90.00
_cell.angle_beta   90.00
_cell.angle_gamma   90.00
#
_symmetry.space_group_name_H-M   'P 1'
#
loop_
_entity.id
_entity.type
_entity.pdbx_description
1 polymer ?
#
loop_
_entity_poly.entity_id
_entity_poly.type
_entity_poly.pdbx_seq_one_letter_code
_entity_poly.pdbx_strand_id
1 'polypeptide(L)'
;MLLYYKGEGRKNLFVLALSVVAMALLLTACRKEEPNPNIPQAYINFTIDPNSTIYQPLNTAGGWMYLTAEPPSRGIIVHRINLDEFVAFERMPPNDPNKCCEDNVCTRLVVDEFYPFAKDKCTGTLYSLLDGSIFDGEGKYPMTQYHTSYFGGMLRVFN
;
A
#
# COMPACT_ATOMS: atom_id res chain seq x y z
N MET A 1 68.81 19.90 -1.68
CA MET A 1 67.74 19.52 -0.72
C MET A 1 66.46 20.24 -1.12
N LEU A 2 65.62 19.66 -2.00
CA LEU A 2 64.25 20.15 -2.33
C LEU A 2 63.57 19.30 -3.43
N LEU A 3 63.52 17.97 -3.29
CA LEU A 3 62.72 17.12 -4.20
C LEU A 3 62.05 15.93 -3.48
N TYR A 4 61.48 16.13 -2.28
CA TYR A 4 60.75 15.06 -1.57
C TYR A 4 59.38 15.44 -1.00
N TYR A 5 58.86 16.66 -1.22
CA TYR A 5 57.62 17.14 -0.58
C TYR A 5 56.39 17.23 -1.51
N LYS A 6 56.44 16.72 -2.75
CA LYS A 6 55.38 16.94 -3.76
C LYS A 6 54.40 15.77 -3.96
N GLY A 7 54.67 14.60 -3.38
CA GLY A 7 53.85 13.39 -3.55
C GLY A 7 52.77 13.16 -2.47
N GLU A 8 53.06 13.55 -1.22
CA GLU A 8 52.18 13.34 -0.06
C GLU A 8 50.88 14.17 -0.15
N GLY A 9 51.02 15.45 -0.50
CA GLY A 9 49.89 16.40 -0.51
C GLY A 9 48.82 16.10 -1.56
N ARG A 10 49.20 15.51 -2.70
CA ARG A 10 48.24 15.15 -3.76
C ARG A 10 47.39 13.95 -3.38
N LYS A 11 47.95 12.96 -2.66
CA LYS A 11 47.18 11.80 -2.14
C LYS A 11 46.18 12.25 -1.08
N ASN A 12 46.60 13.13 -0.17
CA ASN A 12 45.73 13.68 0.87
C ASN A 12 44.59 14.52 0.27
N LEU A 13 44.86 15.27 -0.80
CA LEU A 13 43.85 16.03 -1.54
C LEU A 13 42.82 15.11 -2.25
N PHE A 14 43.27 13.99 -2.82
CA PHE A 14 42.38 12.99 -3.42
C PHE A 14 41.52 12.27 -2.37
N VAL A 15 42.08 11.93 -1.21
CA VAL A 15 41.36 11.29 -0.10
C VAL A 15 40.32 12.25 0.50
N LEU A 16 40.67 13.54 0.66
CA LEU A 16 39.74 14.60 1.05
C LEU A 16 38.62 14.80 0.03
N ALA A 17 38.91 14.74 -1.27
CA ALA A 17 37.88 14.85 -2.30
C ALA A 17 36.90 13.66 -2.26
N LEU A 18 37.40 12.44 -2.07
CA LEU A 18 36.57 11.24 -1.94
C LEU A 18 35.71 11.25 -0.68
N SER A 19 36.22 11.74 0.45
CA SER A 19 35.45 11.84 1.69
C SER A 19 34.34 12.89 1.61
N VAL A 20 34.57 14.01 0.92
CA VAL A 20 33.56 15.04 0.66
C VAL A 20 32.45 14.52 -0.25
N VAL A 21 32.79 13.76 -1.31
CA VAL A 21 31.80 13.14 -2.20
C VAL A 21 30.99 12.06 -1.48
N ALA A 22 31.64 11.23 -0.66
CA ALA A 22 30.95 10.22 0.15
C ALA A 22 29.98 10.86 1.17
N MET A 23 30.38 11.98 1.80
CA MET A 23 29.52 12.73 2.72
C MET A 23 28.37 13.43 1.98
N ALA A 24 28.58 13.91 0.75
CA ALA A 24 27.54 14.52 -0.06
C ALA A 24 26.46 13.51 -0.52
N LEU A 25 26.84 12.26 -0.74
CA LEU A 25 25.91 11.17 -1.07
C LEU A 25 25.02 10.76 0.10
N LEU A 26 25.40 11.06 1.35
CA LEU A 26 24.57 10.81 2.54
C LEU A 26 23.48 11.87 2.76
N LEU A 27 23.50 12.97 2.00
CA LEU A 27 22.53 14.06 2.10
C LEU A 27 21.34 13.93 1.14
N THR A 28 21.19 12.79 0.45
CA THR A 28 19.94 12.49 -0.26
C THR A 28 18.83 12.27 0.77
N ALA A 29 18.14 13.35 1.10
CA ALA A 29 17.10 13.40 2.11
C ALA A 29 16.00 12.36 1.83
N CYS A 30 15.70 11.53 2.83
CA CYS A 30 14.42 10.83 2.90
C CYS A 30 13.30 11.88 2.85
N ARG A 31 12.64 12.01 1.70
CA ARG A 31 11.40 12.77 1.61
C ARG A 31 10.38 11.99 2.42
N LYS A 32 9.89 12.58 3.51
CA LYS A 32 8.73 12.01 4.21
C LYS A 32 7.57 12.00 3.23
N GLU A 33 7.02 10.83 2.96
CA GLU A 33 5.75 10.76 2.27
C GLU A 33 4.70 11.44 3.14
N GLU A 34 3.94 12.35 2.53
CA GLU A 34 2.83 12.98 3.24
C GLU A 34 1.75 11.92 3.48
N PRO A 35 1.15 11.89 4.68
CA PRO A 35 0.06 10.96 4.94
C PRO A 35 -1.10 11.20 3.95
N ASN A 36 -1.79 10.14 3.57
CA ASN A 36 -2.96 10.25 2.72
C ASN A 36 -4.09 10.97 3.49
N PRO A 37 -4.56 12.16 3.04
CA PRO A 37 -5.64 12.89 3.71
C PRO A 37 -7.02 12.22 3.55
N ASN A 38 -7.15 11.26 2.63
CA ASN A 38 -8.41 10.63 2.24
C ASN A 38 -8.72 9.33 3.02
N ILE A 39 -7.97 9.01 4.08
CA ILE A 39 -8.23 7.80 4.86
C ILE A 39 -9.58 7.92 5.58
N PRO A 40 -10.56 7.05 5.29
CA PRO A 40 -11.88 7.13 5.92
C PRO A 40 -11.77 6.84 7.41
N GLN A 41 -12.39 7.70 8.22
CA GLN A 41 -12.46 7.57 9.67
C GLN A 41 -13.58 6.58 10.07
N ALA A 42 -13.51 5.36 9.55
CA ALA A 42 -14.45 4.27 9.86
C ALA A 42 -13.88 3.36 10.95
N TYR A 43 -14.72 2.90 11.88
CA TYR A 43 -14.31 1.91 12.88
C TYR A 43 -14.42 0.50 12.29
N ILE A 44 -13.29 -0.18 12.13
CA ILE A 44 -13.25 -1.56 11.64
C ILE A 44 -12.69 -2.45 12.76
N ASN A 45 -13.48 -3.42 13.20
CA ASN A 45 -13.01 -4.48 14.10
C ASN A 45 -14.01 -5.64 14.09
N PHE A 46 -13.72 -6.67 13.31
CA PHE A 46 -14.55 -7.87 13.23
C PHE A 46 -13.70 -9.12 13.03
N THR A 47 -14.30 -10.28 13.31
CA THR A 47 -13.68 -11.58 13.14
C THR A 47 -14.59 -12.49 12.34
N ILE A 48 -14.03 -13.20 11.37
CA ILE A 48 -14.72 -14.19 10.54
C ILE A 48 -14.01 -15.54 10.57
N ASP A 49 -14.74 -16.61 10.27
CA ASP A 49 -14.16 -17.90 9.89
C ASP A 49 -14.04 -17.95 8.36
N PRO A 50 -12.86 -17.65 7.78
CA PRO A 50 -12.68 -17.61 6.33
C PRO A 50 -12.86 -18.96 5.64
N ASN A 51 -13.02 -20.08 6.37
CA ASN A 51 -13.25 -21.41 5.80
C ASN A 51 -14.75 -21.82 5.82
N SER A 52 -15.62 -21.00 6.42
CA SER A 52 -17.06 -21.26 6.46
C SER A 52 -17.74 -21.10 5.09
N THR A 53 -18.93 -21.68 4.94
CA THR A 53 -19.67 -21.68 3.67
C THR A 53 -20.06 -20.28 3.16
N ILE A 54 -20.17 -19.30 4.06
CA ILE A 54 -20.50 -17.91 3.69
C ILE A 54 -19.30 -17.13 3.16
N TYR A 55 -18.08 -17.58 3.45
CA TYR A 55 -16.82 -16.97 3.01
C TYR A 55 -16.04 -17.89 2.06
N GLN A 56 -16.75 -18.78 1.36
CA GLN A 56 -16.18 -19.82 0.48
C GLN A 56 -15.08 -19.32 -0.48
N PRO A 57 -15.14 -18.11 -1.07
CA PRO A 57 -14.04 -17.58 -1.90
C PRO A 57 -12.71 -17.47 -1.14
N LEU A 58 -12.71 -17.30 0.18
CA LEU A 58 -11.53 -17.20 1.02
C LEU A 58 -10.99 -18.57 1.48
N ASN A 59 -11.61 -19.70 1.11
CA ASN A 59 -11.17 -21.02 1.53
C ASN A 59 -9.82 -21.45 0.89
N THR A 60 -9.42 -20.80 -0.20
CA THR A 60 -8.20 -21.13 -0.97
C THR A 60 -7.28 -19.93 -1.11
N ALA A 61 -5.97 -20.18 -1.20
CA ALA A 61 -4.98 -19.17 -1.57
C ALA A 61 -5.32 -18.53 -2.93
N GLY A 62 -5.11 -17.22 -3.04
CA GLY A 62 -5.52 -16.38 -4.18
C GLY A 62 -6.99 -15.95 -4.14
N GLY A 63 -7.78 -16.50 -3.22
CA GLY A 63 -9.20 -16.20 -3.04
C GLY A 63 -9.45 -14.80 -2.48
N TRP A 64 -10.46 -14.10 -2.99
CA TRP A 64 -10.82 -12.77 -2.54
C TRP A 64 -12.33 -12.58 -2.48
N MET A 65 -12.79 -11.62 -1.68
CA MET A 65 -14.19 -11.21 -1.66
C MET A 65 -14.38 -9.80 -1.12
N TYR A 66 -15.57 -9.24 -1.32
CA TYR A 66 -15.99 -8.02 -0.65
C TYR A 66 -16.69 -8.30 0.67
N LEU A 67 -16.40 -7.49 1.67
CA LEU A 67 -17.18 -7.39 2.91
C LEU A 67 -17.79 -5.99 3.03
N THR A 68 -18.92 -5.90 3.73
CA THR A 68 -19.56 -4.63 4.05
C THR A 68 -18.91 -3.97 5.26
N ALA A 69 -18.93 -2.64 5.29
CA ALA A 69 -18.52 -1.84 6.42
C ALA A 69 -19.42 -0.60 6.52
N GLU A 70 -19.54 -0.06 7.72
CA GLU A 70 -20.36 1.13 7.97
C GLU A 70 -19.68 2.39 7.39
N PRO A 71 -20.47 3.40 6.96
CA PRO A 71 -19.94 4.70 6.56
C PRO A 71 -19.01 5.30 7.64
N PRO A 72 -17.93 6.02 7.26
CA PRO A 72 -17.60 6.48 5.91
C PRO A 72 -16.88 5.46 5.03
N SER A 73 -16.67 4.20 5.47
CA SER A 73 -16.10 3.16 4.62
C SER A 73 -17.01 2.87 3.41
N ARG A 74 -16.41 2.46 2.29
CA ARG A 74 -17.16 1.99 1.11
C ARG A 74 -17.13 0.47 0.97
N GLY A 75 -16.74 -0.21 2.04
CA GLY A 75 -16.58 -1.65 2.14
C GLY A 75 -15.12 -2.07 2.11
N ILE A 76 -14.91 -3.38 2.17
CA ILE A 76 -13.58 -3.98 2.36
C ILE A 76 -13.35 -5.01 1.26
N ILE A 77 -12.15 -5.08 0.71
CA ILE A 77 -11.64 -6.19 -0.08
C ILE A 77 -10.80 -7.04 0.85
N VAL A 78 -11.14 -8.32 1.02
CA VAL A 78 -10.28 -9.29 1.70
C VAL A 78 -9.69 -10.21 0.64
N HIS A 79 -8.37 -10.44 0.69
CA HIS A 79 -7.65 -11.34 -0.20
C HIS A 79 -6.76 -12.27 0.62
N ARG A 80 -6.87 -13.57 0.37
CA ARG A 80 -6.06 -14.61 0.97
C ARG A 80 -4.82 -14.83 0.11
N ILE A 81 -3.68 -14.30 0.54
CA ILE A 81 -2.41 -14.39 -0.21
C ILE A 81 -1.95 -15.84 -0.30
N ASN A 82 -1.99 -16.54 0.83
CA ASN A 82 -1.60 -17.95 0.95
C ASN A 82 -2.41 -18.64 2.06
N LEU A 83 -1.98 -19.82 2.52
CA LEU A 83 -2.74 -20.58 3.53
C LEU A 83 -2.88 -19.84 4.87
N ASP A 84 -1.92 -18.99 5.23
CA ASP A 84 -1.84 -18.36 6.56
C ASP A 84 -1.88 -16.82 6.52
N GLU A 85 -1.82 -16.24 5.33
CA GLU A 85 -1.71 -14.79 5.14
C GLU A 85 -2.93 -14.21 4.43
N PHE A 86 -3.46 -13.14 5.01
CA PHE A 86 -4.58 -12.36 4.48
C PHE A 86 -4.24 -10.88 4.50
N VAL A 87 -4.70 -10.17 3.48
CA VAL A 87 -4.69 -8.71 3.42
C VAL A 87 -6.11 -8.20 3.29
N ALA A 88 -6.37 -7.02 3.84
CA ALA A 88 -7.66 -6.37 3.79
C ALA A 88 -7.49 -4.90 3.43
N PHE A 89 -8.25 -4.42 2.44
CA PHE A 89 -8.17 -3.05 1.94
C PHE A 89 -9.53 -2.36 1.94
N GLU A 90 -9.55 -1.08 2.22
CA GLU A 90 -10.69 -0.20 2.01
C GLU A 90 -11.03 -0.09 0.52
N ARG A 91 -12.31 0.05 0.21
CA ARG A 91 -12.81 0.22 -1.16
C ARG A 91 -13.00 1.68 -1.58
N MET A 92 -12.84 2.65 -0.68
CA MET A 92 -12.73 4.05 -1.03
C MET A 92 -11.45 4.30 -1.86
N PRO A 93 -11.54 4.89 -3.08
CA PRO A 93 -10.35 5.24 -3.86
C PRO A 93 -9.42 6.18 -3.06
N PRO A 94 -8.11 5.88 -2.94
CA PRO A 94 -7.22 6.60 -2.02
C PRO A 94 -6.78 7.98 -2.52
N ASN A 95 -6.82 8.22 -3.84
CA ASN A 95 -6.31 9.44 -4.46
C ASN A 95 -7.42 10.48 -4.69
N ASP A 96 -8.54 10.05 -5.29
CA ASP A 96 -9.64 10.91 -5.74
C ASP A 96 -11.01 10.32 -5.31
N PRO A 97 -11.27 10.10 -4.00
CA PRO A 97 -12.42 9.33 -3.53
C PRO A 97 -13.77 9.88 -4.02
N ASN A 98 -13.89 11.19 -4.20
CA ASN A 98 -15.17 11.82 -4.53
C ASN A 98 -15.28 12.32 -5.97
N LYS A 99 -14.28 12.01 -6.83
CA LYS A 99 -14.23 12.53 -8.20
C LYS A 99 -15.38 12.03 -9.09
N CYS A 100 -15.82 10.79 -8.87
CA CYS A 100 -17.01 10.24 -9.51
C CYS A 100 -18.05 9.90 -8.44
N CYS A 101 -18.72 10.93 -7.95
CA CYS A 101 -19.98 10.78 -7.21
C CYS A 101 -21.11 11.32 -8.07
N GLU A 102 -22.18 10.53 -8.21
CA GLU A 102 -23.45 10.98 -8.74
C GLU A 102 -24.40 11.11 -7.55
N ASP A 103 -24.85 12.34 -7.30
CA ASP A 103 -25.49 12.72 -6.03
C ASP A 103 -24.64 12.33 -4.80
N ASN A 104 -25.23 11.61 -3.84
CA ASN A 104 -24.56 11.11 -2.63
C ASN A 104 -24.02 9.67 -2.80
N VAL A 105 -23.97 9.16 -4.03
CA VAL A 105 -23.48 7.81 -4.33
C VAL A 105 -22.15 7.91 -5.06
N CYS A 106 -21.08 7.49 -4.39
CA CYS A 106 -19.72 7.54 -4.91
C CYS A 106 -19.23 6.17 -5.37
N THR A 107 -18.28 6.16 -6.31
CA THR A 107 -17.62 4.93 -6.75
C THR A 107 -16.84 4.24 -5.64
N ARG A 108 -16.46 2.99 -5.88
CA ARG A 108 -15.62 2.18 -5.00
C ARG A 108 -14.69 1.33 -5.86
N LEU A 109 -13.58 0.91 -5.28
CA LEU A 109 -12.65 0.00 -5.92
C LEU A 109 -13.35 -1.35 -6.20
N VAL A 110 -13.09 -1.90 -7.38
CA VAL A 110 -13.68 -3.13 -7.90
C VAL A 110 -12.57 -4.09 -8.34
N VAL A 111 -12.57 -5.31 -7.83
CA VAL A 111 -11.70 -6.40 -8.26
C VAL A 111 -12.30 -7.12 -9.47
N ASP A 112 -13.35 -7.93 -9.29
CA ASP A 112 -14.08 -8.66 -10.34
C ASP A 112 -13.18 -9.14 -11.50
N GLU A 113 -13.41 -8.64 -12.72
CA GLU A 113 -12.68 -8.96 -13.95
C GLU A 113 -11.23 -8.44 -13.99
N PHE A 114 -10.84 -7.58 -13.04
CA PHE A 114 -9.52 -6.98 -12.95
C PHE A 114 -8.56 -7.75 -12.03
N TYR A 115 -8.98 -8.86 -11.42
CA TYR A 115 -8.10 -9.71 -10.62
C TYR A 115 -6.78 -10.02 -11.39
N PRO A 116 -5.59 -9.85 -10.77
CA PRO A 116 -5.31 -9.69 -9.34
C PRO A 116 -5.24 -8.23 -8.84
N PHE A 117 -5.97 -7.30 -9.47
CA PHE A 117 -5.98 -5.89 -9.13
C PHE A 117 -7.36 -5.40 -8.67
N ALA A 118 -7.36 -4.32 -7.88
CA ALA A 118 -8.54 -3.49 -7.67
C ALA A 118 -8.48 -2.28 -8.61
N LYS A 119 -9.55 -2.05 -9.37
CA LYS A 119 -9.71 -0.94 -10.31
C LYS A 119 -10.51 0.19 -9.69
N ASP A 120 -9.98 1.40 -9.75
CA ASP A 120 -10.81 2.60 -9.68
C ASP A 120 -11.43 2.86 -11.07
N LYS A 121 -12.73 2.59 -11.22
CA LYS A 121 -13.44 2.80 -12.49
C LYS A 121 -13.59 4.29 -12.87
N CYS A 122 -13.36 5.20 -11.93
CA CYS A 122 -13.41 6.65 -12.17
C CYS A 122 -12.14 7.15 -12.89
N THR A 123 -10.97 6.76 -12.37
CA THR A 123 -9.67 7.28 -12.82
C THR A 123 -8.94 6.33 -13.74
N GLY A 124 -9.29 5.05 -13.71
CA GLY A 124 -8.57 4.01 -14.43
C GLY A 124 -7.41 3.39 -13.63
N THR A 125 -7.11 3.88 -12.42
CA THR A 125 -5.98 3.36 -11.64
C THR A 125 -6.19 1.91 -11.20
N LEU A 126 -5.16 1.09 -11.32
CA LEU A 126 -5.10 -0.30 -10.88
C LEU A 126 -4.21 -0.41 -9.65
N TYR A 127 -4.71 -1.09 -8.62
CA TYR A 127 -3.99 -1.34 -7.37
C TYR A 127 -3.77 -2.84 -7.17
N SER A 128 -2.56 -3.24 -6.79
CA SER A 128 -2.21 -4.63 -6.50
C SER A 128 -2.96 -5.14 -5.29
N LEU A 129 -3.62 -6.31 -5.40
CA LEU A 129 -4.20 -6.98 -4.23
C LEU A 129 -3.16 -7.69 -3.35
N LEU A 130 -1.88 -7.69 -3.72
CA LEU A 130 -0.83 -8.25 -2.89
C LEU A 130 -0.45 -7.32 -1.74
N ASP A 131 -0.38 -6.02 -2.01
CA ASP A 131 0.19 -5.03 -1.09
C ASP A 131 -0.47 -3.64 -1.14
N GLY A 132 -1.49 -3.45 -2.00
CA GLY A 132 -2.18 -2.18 -2.14
C GLY A 132 -1.47 -1.13 -2.99
N SER A 133 -0.28 -1.44 -3.51
CA SER A 133 0.51 -0.52 -4.35
C SER A 133 -0.20 -0.19 -5.66
N ILE A 134 0.12 0.97 -6.24
CA ILE A 134 -0.36 1.34 -7.58
C ILE A 134 0.42 0.52 -8.60
N PHE A 135 -0.30 -0.27 -9.39
CA PHE A 135 0.26 -1.04 -10.49
C PHE A 135 0.29 -0.24 -11.80
N ASP A 136 -0.79 0.49 -12.08
CA ASP A 136 -0.94 1.33 -13.28
C ASP A 136 -1.88 2.51 -13.00
N GLY A 137 -1.64 3.65 -13.67
CA GLY A 137 -2.41 4.88 -13.53
C GLY A 137 -1.72 6.00 -12.76
N GLU A 138 -2.36 7.17 -12.73
CA GLU A 138 -1.82 8.40 -12.15
C GLU A 138 -2.36 8.57 -10.72
N GLY A 139 -1.62 8.09 -9.73
CA GLY A 139 -1.95 8.25 -8.31
C GLY A 139 -0.69 8.34 -7.44
N LYS A 140 -0.84 8.93 -6.25
CA LYS A 140 0.23 9.08 -5.25
C LYS A 140 0.12 8.06 -4.11
N TYR A 141 -1.10 7.72 -3.71
CA TYR A 141 -1.37 6.94 -2.51
C TYR A 141 -1.78 5.50 -2.84
N PRO A 142 -1.24 4.50 -2.13
CA PRO A 142 -1.72 3.12 -2.22
C PRO A 142 -3.11 2.98 -1.58
N MET A 143 -3.72 1.80 -1.73
CA MET A 143 -4.97 1.49 -1.02
C MET A 143 -4.78 1.62 0.49
N THR A 144 -5.80 2.10 1.19
CA THR A 144 -5.81 2.08 2.67
C THR A 144 -5.93 0.63 3.13
N GLN A 145 -4.88 0.12 3.78
CA GLN A 145 -4.83 -1.25 4.29
C GLN A 145 -5.28 -1.30 5.76
N TYR A 146 -6.10 -2.29 6.09
CA TYR A 146 -6.45 -2.65 7.47
C TYR A 146 -5.46 -3.67 8.01
N HIS A 147 -5.32 -3.70 9.33
CA HIS A 147 -4.60 -4.76 10.02
C HIS A 147 -5.39 -6.07 9.95
N THR A 148 -4.68 -7.17 9.73
CA THR A 148 -5.22 -8.51 9.72
C THR A 148 -4.48 -9.38 10.75
N SER A 149 -5.20 -10.32 11.35
CA SER A 149 -4.61 -11.35 12.21
C SER A 149 -5.34 -12.65 11.96
N TYR A 150 -4.62 -13.68 11.52
CA TYR A 150 -5.17 -15.01 11.30
C TYR A 150 -4.60 -15.97 12.34
N PHE A 151 -5.46 -16.45 13.24
CA PHE A 151 -5.06 -17.34 14.32
C PHE A 151 -6.20 -18.27 14.71
N GLY A 152 -5.89 -19.55 14.96
CA GLY A 152 -6.88 -20.55 15.36
C GLY A 152 -7.98 -20.77 14.32
N GLY A 153 -7.69 -20.53 13.04
CA GLY A 153 -8.66 -20.62 11.94
C GLY A 153 -9.57 -19.40 11.81
N MET A 154 -9.40 -18.37 12.65
CA MET A 154 -10.22 -17.14 12.61
C MET A 154 -9.41 -15.98 12.06
N LEU A 155 -10.00 -15.21 11.14
CA LEU A 155 -9.44 -13.98 10.59
C LEU A 155 -10.08 -12.77 11.28
N ARG A 156 -9.26 -11.97 11.96
CA ARG A 156 -9.63 -10.66 12.48
C ARG A 156 -9.15 -9.56 11.53
N VAL A 157 -10.00 -8.56 11.27
CA VAL A 157 -9.68 -7.36 10.49
C VAL A 157 -9.97 -6.12 11.34
N PHE A 158 -9.02 -5.18 11.42
CA PHE A 158 -9.14 -4.01 12.29
C PHE A 158 -8.29 -2.81 11.87
N ASN A 159 -8.57 -1.62 12.42
CA ASN A 159 -7.71 -0.43 12.38
C ASN A 159 -7.40 0.14 13.76
#